data_AF-A0A7Y9MP81-F1
#
_entry.id   AF-A0A7Y9MP81-F1
#
_cell.length_a   1.000
_cell.length_b   1.000
_cell.length_c   1.000
_cell.angle_alpha   90.00
_cell.angle_beta   90.00
_cell.angle_gamma   90.00
#
_symmetry.space_group_name_H-M   'P 1'
#
loop_
_entity.id
_entity.type
_entity.pdbx_description
1 polymer ?
#
loop_
_entity_poly.entity_id
_entity_poly.type
_entity_poly.pdbx_seq_one_letter_code
_entity_poly.pdbx_strand_id
1 'polypeptide(L)'
;MALKAGRVSDFGNSLAEAMELAMKDEWLAVKGFALPEQGSEDRRLLFVAFARGLFTYLKAHEDEVITRITLREDTGIGADEINLVTQLELNL
;
A
#
# COMPACT_ATOMS: atom_id res chain seq x y z
N MET A 1 12.86 2.62 1.12
CA MET A 1 12.37 1.22 1.14
C MET A 1 11.40 1.06 -0.02
N ALA A 2 11.47 -0.03 -0.78
CA ALA A 2 10.51 -0.30 -1.84
C ALA A 2 9.13 -0.59 -1.24
N LEU A 3 8.07 -0.18 -1.94
CA LEU A 3 6.70 -0.57 -1.59
C LEU A 3 6.57 -2.10 -1.73
N LYS A 4 6.05 -2.77 -0.70
CA LYS A 4 5.86 -4.23 -0.74
C LYS A 4 4.43 -4.63 -0.41
N ALA A 5 3.85 -5.49 -1.25
CA ALA A 5 2.51 -6.03 -1.02
C ALA A 5 2.46 -6.96 0.21
N GLY A 6 3.53 -7.74 0.44
CA GLY A 6 3.64 -8.73 1.51
C GLY A 6 3.30 -10.15 1.06
N ARG A 7 3.66 -11.11 1.92
CA ARG A 7 3.26 -12.52 1.85
C ARG A 7 2.88 -13.00 3.25
N VAL A 8 2.16 -14.11 3.37
CA VAL A 8 1.87 -14.71 4.70
C VAL A 8 3.18 -15.02 5.45
N SER A 9 4.21 -15.48 4.73
CA SER A 9 5.55 -15.75 5.29
C SER A 9 6.43 -14.51 5.50
N ASP A 10 6.07 -13.36 4.92
CA ASP A 10 6.78 -12.08 5.04
C ASP A 10 5.75 -10.95 5.11
N PHE A 11 5.08 -10.88 6.26
CA PHE A 11 3.94 -10.01 6.47
C PHE A 11 4.34 -8.61 6.95
N GLY A 12 5.34 -8.53 7.84
CA GLY A 12 5.72 -7.26 8.47
C GLY A 12 6.29 -6.24 7.48
N ASN A 13 6.13 -4.95 7.76
CA ASN A 13 6.49 -3.81 6.92
C ASN A 13 5.83 -3.83 5.52
N SER A 14 4.65 -4.43 5.37
CA SER A 14 3.96 -4.57 4.08
C SER A 14 2.64 -3.81 4.02
N LEU A 15 2.11 -3.63 2.81
CA LEU A 15 0.75 -3.14 2.63
C LEU A 15 -0.28 -4.06 3.30
N ALA A 16 -0.09 -5.38 3.25
CA ALA A 16 -1.00 -6.31 3.91
C ALA A 16 -1.03 -6.12 5.44
N GLU A 17 0.11 -5.80 6.06
CA GLU A 17 0.17 -5.44 7.47
C GLU A 17 -0.53 -4.11 7.74
N ALA A 18 -0.28 -3.09 6.93
CA ALA A 18 -0.96 -1.80 7.06
C ALA A 18 -2.49 -1.95 6.95
N MET A 19 -2.98 -2.83 6.06
CA MET A 19 -4.41 -3.16 5.95
C MET A 19 -4.94 -3.86 7.22
N GLU A 20 -4.19 -4.79 7.81
CA GLU A 20 -4.59 -5.44 9.07
C GLU A 20 -4.65 -4.44 10.23
N LEU A 21 -3.70 -3.51 10.31
CA LEU A 21 -3.68 -2.44 11.31
C LEU A 21 -4.90 -1.53 11.16
N ALA A 22 -5.19 -1.06 9.94
CA ALA A 22 -6.37 -0.26 9.66
C ALA A 22 -7.67 -0.99 10.04
N MET A 23 -7.76 -2.30 9.75
CA MET A 23 -8.91 -3.11 10.16
C MET A 23 -9.07 -3.19 11.68
N LYS A 24 -7.96 -3.33 12.43
CA LYS A 24 -8.01 -3.36 13.91
C LYS A 24 -8.52 -2.03 14.47
N ASP A 25 -8.05 -0.92 13.91
CA ASP A 25 -8.45 0.43 14.33
C ASP A 25 -9.94 0.67 14.06
N GLU A 26 -10.40 0.38 12.84
CA GLU A 26 -11.82 0.53 12.47
C GLU A 26 -12.73 -0.43 13.23
N TRP A 27 -12.29 -1.67 13.45
CA TRP A 27 -13.04 -2.63 14.24
C TRP A 27 -13.25 -2.11 15.67
N LEU A 28 -12.19 -1.62 16.31
CA LEU A 28 -12.29 -1.07 17.66
C LEU A 28 -13.22 0.14 17.70
N ALA A 29 -13.11 1.04 16.72
CA ALA A 29 -13.97 2.23 16.63
C ALA A 29 -15.46 1.86 16.48
N VAL A 30 -15.78 0.86 15.66
CA VAL A 30 -17.17 0.45 15.38
C VAL A 30 -17.75 -0.48 16.44
N LYS A 31 -16.94 -1.39 17.00
CA LYS A 31 -17.41 -2.46 17.89
C LYS A 31 -17.16 -2.16 19.37
N GLY A 32 -16.23 -1.27 19.70
CA GLY A 32 -15.88 -0.90 21.07
C GLY A 32 -15.04 -1.95 21.81
N PHE A 33 -14.56 -2.99 21.12
CA PHE A 33 -13.64 -3.99 21.67
C PHE A 33 -12.64 -4.45 20.61
N ALA A 34 -11.52 -5.03 21.05
CA ALA A 34 -10.44 -5.45 20.18
C ALA A 34 -10.88 -6.54 19.18
N LEU A 35 -10.30 -6.51 17.98
CA LEU A 35 -10.52 -7.54 16.97
C LEU A 35 -10.11 -8.92 17.51
N PRO A 36 -10.97 -9.94 17.46
CA PRO A 36 -10.62 -11.27 17.96
C PRO A 36 -9.47 -11.94 17.18
N GLU A 37 -8.68 -12.75 17.88
CA GLU A 37 -7.61 -13.54 17.28
C GLU A 37 -8.13 -14.69 16.40
N GLN A 38 -9.35 -15.16 16.64
CA GLN A 38 -9.98 -16.17 15.80
C GLN A 38 -10.06 -15.69 14.35
N GLY A 39 -9.60 -16.54 13.42
CA GLY A 39 -9.53 -16.22 11.99
C GLY A 39 -8.40 -15.26 11.60
N SER A 40 -7.41 -15.01 12.46
CA SER A 40 -6.26 -14.15 12.13
C SER A 40 -5.47 -14.65 10.92
N GLU A 41 -5.29 -15.97 10.78
CA GLU A 41 -4.60 -16.56 9.62
C GLU A 41 -5.36 -16.32 8.30
N ASP A 42 -6.67 -16.58 8.28
CA ASP A 42 -7.51 -16.35 7.10
C ASP A 42 -7.59 -14.87 6.74
N ARG A 43 -7.68 -13.98 7.75
CA ARG A 43 -7.63 -12.52 7.51
C ARG A 43 -6.30 -12.09 6.92
N ARG A 44 -5.17 -12.60 7.42
CA ARG A 44 -3.86 -12.30 6.84
C ARG A 44 -3.76 -12.78 5.40
N LEU A 45 -4.28 -13.97 5.11
CA LEU A 45 -4.35 -14.49 3.74
C LEU A 45 -5.18 -13.56 2.84
N LEU A 46 -6.33 -13.09 3.33
CA LEU A 46 -7.19 -12.14 2.61
C LEU A 46 -6.46 -10.81 2.32
N PHE A 47 -5.82 -10.20 3.32
CA PHE A 47 -5.10 -8.94 3.12
C PHE A 47 -3.91 -9.08 2.19
N VAL A 48 -3.18 -10.20 2.27
CA VAL A 48 -2.11 -10.53 1.32
C VAL A 48 -2.67 -10.66 -0.10
N ALA A 49 -3.80 -11.35 -0.28
CA ALA A 49 -4.44 -11.49 -1.58
C ALA A 49 -4.85 -10.13 -2.17
N PHE A 50 -5.45 -9.26 -1.36
CA PHE A 50 -5.84 -7.91 -1.77
C PHE A 50 -4.64 -7.02 -2.10
N ALA A 51 -3.63 -6.97 -1.24
CA ALA A 51 -2.44 -6.17 -1.49
C ALA A 51 -1.72 -6.61 -2.78
N ARG A 52 -1.61 -7.92 -3.01
CA ARG A 52 -1.01 -8.47 -4.24
C ARG A 52 -1.86 -8.22 -5.47
N GLY A 53 -3.18 -8.36 -5.36
CA GLY A 53 -4.13 -8.07 -6.44
C GLY A 53 -4.07 -6.60 -6.85
N LEU A 54 -4.07 -5.68 -5.86
CA LEU A 54 -3.91 -4.25 -6.10
C LEU A 54 -2.60 -3.94 -6.82
N PHE A 55 -1.48 -4.48 -6.35
CA PHE A 55 -0.18 -4.25 -6.99
C PHE A 55 -0.13 -4.79 -8.42
N THR A 56 -0.74 -5.96 -8.66
CA THR A 56 -0.84 -6.53 -10.01
C THR A 56 -1.69 -5.64 -10.92
N TYR A 57 -2.81 -5.13 -10.41
CA TYR A 57 -3.68 -4.22 -11.14
C TYR A 57 -2.98 -2.90 -11.47
N LEU A 58 -2.36 -2.26 -10.47
CA LEU A 58 -1.63 -1.00 -10.68
C LEU A 58 -0.50 -1.16 -11.69
N LYS A 59 0.21 -2.29 -11.66
CA LYS A 59 1.24 -2.60 -12.66
C LYS A 59 0.66 -2.80 -14.07
N ALA A 60 -0.52 -3.41 -14.18
CA ALA A 60 -1.18 -3.61 -15.47
C ALA A 60 -1.75 -2.30 -16.06
N HIS A 61 -2.03 -1.32 -15.20
CA HIS A 61 -2.61 -0.02 -15.55
C HIS A 61 -1.66 1.14 -15.24
N GLU A 62 -0.35 0.88 -15.28
CA GLU A 62 0.68 1.77 -14.77
C GLU A 62 0.68 3.14 -15.46
N ASP A 63 0.42 3.17 -16.77
CA ASP A 63 0.29 4.38 -17.59
C ASP A 63 -0.93 5.24 -17.22
N GLU A 64 -1.94 4.67 -16.56
CA GLU A 64 -3.16 5.37 -16.13
C GLU A 64 -3.03 5.93 -14.71
N VAL A 65 -2.19 5.34 -13.87
CA VAL A 65 -2.12 5.62 -12.42
C VAL A 65 -1.33 6.88 -12.09
N ILE A 66 -0.24 7.15 -12.82
CA ILE A 66 0.59 8.34 -12.57
C ILE A 66 0.65 9.18 -13.83
N THR A 67 -0.06 10.31 -13.83
CA THR A 67 0.01 11.30 -14.91
C THR A 67 1.01 12.41 -14.64
N ARG A 68 1.36 12.65 -13.35
CA ARG A 68 2.22 13.77 -12.92
C ARG A 68 3.01 13.42 -11.66
N ILE A 69 4.29 13.77 -11.63
CA ILE A 69 5.12 13.77 -10.42
C ILE A 69 5.60 15.21 -10.17
N THR A 70 5.44 15.70 -8.95
CA THR A 70 6.03 16.97 -8.50
C THR A 70 7.25 16.65 -7.65
N LEU A 71 8.43 17.05 -8.11
CA LEU A 71 9.65 16.97 -7.32
C LEU A 71 9.81 18.27 -6.53
N ARG A 72 9.97 18.14 -5.21
CA ARG A 72 10.25 19.26 -4.30
C ARG A 72 11.63 19.09 -3.72
N GLU A 73 12.46 20.13 -3.84
CA GLU A 73 13.75 20.14 -3.17
C GLU A 73 13.55 20.40 -1.67
N ASP A 74 14.07 19.49 -0.84
CA ASP A 74 14.00 19.56 0.62
C ASP A 74 14.77 20.77 1.21
N THR A 75 15.62 21.41 0.41
CA THR A 75 16.38 22.60 0.80
C THR A 75 15.56 23.90 0.70
N GLY A 76 14.38 23.87 0.05
CA GLY A 76 13.49 25.03 -0.09
C GLY A 76 13.99 26.16 -0.98
N ILE A 77 15.07 25.92 -1.75
CA ILE A 77 15.73 26.93 -2.61
C ILE A 77 15.37 26.74 -4.10
N GLY A 78 14.74 25.62 -4.46
CA GLY A 78 14.28 25.29 -5.81
C GLY A 78 12.80 25.57 -6.06
N ALA A 79 12.41 25.64 -7.33
CA ALA A 79 11.01 25.65 -7.75
C ALA A 79 10.48 24.22 -7.92
N ASP A 80 9.20 23.99 -7.64
CA ASP A 80 8.53 22.71 -7.91
C ASP A 80 8.70 22.33 -9.38
N GLU A 81 9.37 21.21 -9.65
CA GLU A 81 9.49 20.67 -11.01
C GLU A 81 8.36 19.67 -11.26
N ILE A 82 7.48 20.01 -12.20
CA ILE A 82 6.35 19.17 -12.59
C ILE A 82 6.79 18.34 -13.80
N ASN A 83 6.96 17.04 -13.58
CA ASN A 83 7.27 16.08 -14.62
C ASN A 83 6.01 15.34 -15.04
N LEU A 84 5.77 15.27 -16.36
CA LEU A 84 4.76 14.38 -16.93
C LEU A 84 5.35 12.98 -17.02
N VAL A 85 4.63 12.01 -16.47
CA VAL A 85 5.05 10.61 -16.50
C VAL A 85 4.44 9.97 -17.73
N THR A 86 5.30 9.55 -18.66
CA THR A 86 4.88 8.84 -19.89
C THR A 86 4.87 7.32 -19.72
N GLN A 87 5.64 6.81 -18.76
CA GLN A 87 5.72 5.41 -18.36
C GLN A 87 6.32 5.39 -16.95
N LEU A 88 5.72 4.62 -16.04
CA LEU A 88 6.29 4.30 -14.73
C LEU A 88 6.83 2.86 -14.80
N GLU A 89 7.83 2.52 -13.97
CA GLU A 89 8.21 1.12 -13.74
C GLU A 89 8.15 0.77 -12.25
N LEU A 90 7.08 0.10 -11.84
CA LEU A 90 6.91 -0.44 -10.50
C LEU A 90 7.77 -1.70 -10.32
N ASN A 91 8.94 -1.49 -9.72
CA ASN A 91 9.82 -2.55 -9.24
C ASN A 91 9.27 -3.11 -7.92
N LEU A 92 8.61 -4.28 -8.00
CA LEU A 92 8.00 -5.01 -6.89
C LEU A 92 8.83 -6.20 -6.44
#